data_AF-A0A916W5Y9-F1
#
_entry.id   AF-A0A916W5Y9-F1
#
_cell.length_a   1.000
_cell.length_b   1.000
_cell.length_c   1.000
_cell.angle_alpha   90.00
_cell.angle_beta   90.00
_cell.angle_gamma   90.00
#
_symmetry.space_group_name_H-M   'P 1'
#
loop_
_entity.id
_entity.type
_entity.pdbx_description
1 polymer ?
#
loop_
_entity_poly.entity_id
_entity_poly.type
_entity_poly.pdbx_seq_one_letter_code
_entity_poly.pdbx_strand_id
1 'polypeptide(L)' 'MKIDVQKMSQNLAEDPRISNYKLARAFKRLDEELRAIKGRNGAIPMEIIFARAILRRARELRTNDERKQQ' A
#
# COMPACT_ATOMS: atom_id res chain seq x y z
N MET A 1 14.90 -10.69 -8.78
CA MET A 1 14.00 -9.54 -9.04
C MET A 1 14.08 -8.61 -7.84
N LYS A 2 14.55 -7.36 -8.00
CA LYS A 2 14.62 -6.39 -6.88
C LYS A 2 13.33 -5.58 -6.86
N ILE A 3 12.53 -5.71 -5.80
CA ILE A 3 11.35 -4.87 -5.61
C ILE A 3 11.82 -3.51 -5.08
N ASP A 4 11.65 -2.48 -5.89
CA ASP A 4 11.88 -1.10 -5.48
C ASP A 4 10.60 -0.53 -4.86
N VAL A 5 10.47 -0.71 -3.55
CA VAL A 5 9.32 -0.22 -2.78
C VAL A 5 9.16 1.29 -2.95
N GLN A 6 10.25 2.05 -3.03
CA GLN A 6 10.17 3.51 -3.13
C GLN A 6 9.60 3.93 -4.48
N LYS A 7 10.18 3.45 -5.59
CA LYS A 7 9.71 3.76 -6.94
C LYS A 7 8.25 3.32 -7.14
N MET A 8 7.89 2.13 -6.67
CA MET A 8 6.52 1.63 -6.80
C MET A 8 5.52 2.44 -5.96
N SER A 9 5.90 2.84 -4.74
CA SER A 9 5.04 3.68 -3.89
C SER A 9 4.80 5.03 -4.53
N GLN A 10 5.83 5.63 -5.13
CA GLN A 10 5.75 6.94 -5.75
C GLN A 10 4.91 6.89 -7.03
N ASN A 11 5.14 5.93 -7.91
CA ASN A 11 4.31 5.71 -9.10
C ASN A 11 2.82 5.54 -8.72
N LEU A 12 2.56 4.80 -7.64
CA LEU A 12 1.19 4.57 -7.17
C LEU A 12 0.56 5.83 -6.54
N ALA A 13 1.35 6.62 -5.83
CA ALA A 13 0.92 7.90 -5.27
C ALA A 13 0.58 8.90 -6.38
N GLU A 14 1.37 8.93 -7.45
CA GLU A 14 1.20 9.89 -8.54
C GLU A 14 0.16 9.44 -9.60
N ASP A 15 -0.29 8.19 -9.58
CA ASP A 15 -1.26 7.68 -10.57
C ASP A 15 -2.67 8.30 -10.40
N PRO A 16 -3.11 9.16 -11.34
CA PRO A 16 -4.40 9.86 -11.24
C PRO A 16 -5.59 8.91 -11.47
N ARG A 17 -5.37 7.72 -12.05
CA ARG A 17 -6.44 6.73 -12.30
C ARG A 17 -6.91 6.05 -11.01
N ILE A 18 -6.12 6.16 -9.94
CA ILE A 18 -6.39 5.59 -8.63
C ILE A 18 -6.75 6.73 -7.69
N SER A 19 -8.02 6.80 -7.29
CA SER A 19 -8.45 7.74 -6.27
C SER A 19 -7.95 7.36 -4.87
N ASN A 20 -7.90 8.34 -3.96
CA ASN A 20 -7.55 8.09 -2.55
C ASN A 20 -8.43 7.02 -1.90
N TYR A 21 -9.72 7.01 -2.23
CA TYR A 21 -10.65 5.99 -1.78
C TYR A 21 -10.24 4.58 -2.26
N LYS A 22 -9.92 4.43 -3.55
CA LYS A 22 -9.45 3.14 -4.11
C LYS A 22 -8.17 2.68 -3.43
N LEU A 23 -7.22 3.60 -3.21
CA LEU A 23 -5.95 3.31 -2.56
C LEU A 23 -6.14 2.88 -1.09
N ALA A 24 -6.97 3.59 -0.33
CA ALA A 24 -7.32 3.23 1.04
C ALA A 24 -8.04 1.88 1.13
N ARG A 25 -8.97 1.61 0.19
CA ARG A 25 -9.68 0.34 0.10
C ARG A 25 -8.75 -0.84 -0.20
N ALA A 26 -7.78 -0.65 -1.10
CA ALA A 26 -6.77 -1.67 -1.41
C ALA A 26 -5.91 -2.00 -0.19
N PHE A 27 -5.44 -0.98 0.54
CA PHE A 27 -4.68 -1.17 1.78
C PHE A 27 -5.48 -1.94 2.84
N LYS A 28 -6.75 -1.58 3.05
CA LYS A 28 -7.63 -2.26 4.01
C LYS A 28 -7.84 -3.73 3.66
N ARG A 29 -8.11 -4.05 2.39
CA ARG A 29 -8.28 -5.43 1.92
C ARG A 29 -7.03 -6.28 2.17
N LEU A 30 -5.85 -5.72 1.90
CA LEU A 30 -4.59 -6.43 2.13
C LEU A 30 -4.33 -6.69 3.63
N ASP A 31 -4.67 -5.73 4.49
CA ASP A 31 -4.59 -5.92 5.95
C ASP A 31 -5.57 -7.00 6.44
N GLU A 32 -6.77 -7.09 5.85
CA GLU A 32 -7.74 -8.16 6.15
C GLU A 32 -7.21 -9.54 5.73
N GLU A 33 -6.60 -9.65 4.54
CA GLU A 33 -5.97 -10.89 4.07
C GLU A 33 -4.81 -11.30 4.98
N LEU A 34 -3.95 -10.36 5.37
CA LEU A 34 -2.86 -10.62 6.32
C LEU A 34 -3.38 -11.11 7.68
N ARG A 35 -4.49 -10.55 8.17
CA ARG A 35 -5.15 -11.04 9.38
C ARG A 35 -5.69 -12.46 9.21
N ALA A 36 -6.28 -12.77 8.07
CA ALA A 36 -6.78 -14.12 7.78
C ALA A 36 -5.65 -15.16 7.73
N ILE A 37 -4.50 -14.81 7.12
CA ILE A 37 -3.32 -15.68 7.08
C ILE A 37 -2.77 -15.92 8.49
N LYS A 38 -2.62 -14.85 9.28
CA LYS A 38 -2.19 -14.95 10.69
C LYS A 38 -3.14 -15.80 11.52
N GLY A 39 -4.45 -15.63 11.35
CA GLY A 39 -5.46 -16.40 12.07
C GLY A 39 -5.44 -17.91 11.77
N ARG A 40 -4.84 -18.31 10.66
CA ARG A 40 -4.64 -19.72 10.27
C ARG A 40 -3.24 -20.23 10.63
N ASN A 41 -2.44 -19.45 11.36
CA ASN A 41 -1.00 -19.69 11.58
C ASN A 41 -0.22 -19.98 10.28
N GLY A 42 -0.67 -19.37 9.16
CA GLY A 42 -0.01 -19.51 7.88
C GLY A 42 1.26 -18.66 7.80
N ALA A 43 2.24 -19.13 7.03
CA ALA A 43 3.37 -18.29 6.64
C ALA A 43 2.87 -17.08 5.84
N ILE A 44 3.41 -15.89 6.15
CA ILE A 44 3.07 -14.66 5.43
C ILE A 44 3.90 -14.61 4.14
N PRO A 45 3.27 -14.61 2.95
CA PRO A 45 3.99 -14.45 1.69
C PRO A 45 4.73 -13.11 1.64
N MET A 46 5.97 -13.12 1.11
CA MET A 46 6.78 -11.91 1.01
C MET A 46 6.13 -10.84 0.12
N GLU A 47 5.39 -11.27 -0.90
CA GLU A 47 4.63 -10.41 -1.81
C GLU A 47 3.61 -9.55 -1.04
N ILE A 48 2.95 -10.11 -0.02
CA ILE A 48 2.01 -9.37 0.82
C ILE A 48 2.74 -8.32 1.66
N ILE A 49 3.92 -8.65 2.19
CA ILE A 49 4.75 -7.71 2.95
C ILE A 49 5.14 -6.52 2.07
N PHE A 50 5.63 -6.79 0.85
CA PHE A 50 6.01 -5.75 -0.10
C PHE A 50 4.80 -4.93 -0.57
N ALA A 51 3.70 -5.57 -0.95
CA ALA A 51 2.48 -4.88 -1.37
C ALA A 51 1.94 -3.95 -0.27
N ARG A 52 2.00 -4.40 1.00
CA ARG A 52 1.57 -3.61 2.16
C ARG A 52 2.47 -2.39 2.37
N ALA A 53 3.79 -2.57 2.26
CA ALA A 53 4.74 -1.47 2.37
C ALA A 53 4.52 -0.41 1.28
N ILE A 54 4.30 -0.85 0.03
CA ILE A 54 4.02 0.02 -1.12
C ILE A 54 2.72 0.81 -0.91
N LEU A 55 1.62 0.13 -0.58
CA LEU A 55 0.32 0.77 -0.38
C LEU A 55 0.33 1.75 0.79
N ARG A 56 0.98 1.40 1.90
CA ARG A 56 1.11 2.30 3.05
C ARG A 56 1.85 3.58 2.66
N ARG A 57 3.02 3.45 2.03
CA ARG A 57 3.85 4.60 1.68
C ARG A 57 3.23 5.46 0.60
N ALA A 58 2.55 4.87 -0.40
CA ALA A 58 1.81 5.62 -1.40
C ALA A 58 0.72 6.52 -0.77
N ARG A 59 0.01 6.01 0.26
CA ARG A 59 -0.99 6.80 0.99
C ARG A 59 -0.34 7.94 1.79
N GLU A 60 0.74 7.65 2.49
CA GLU A 60 1.49 8.67 3.26
C GLU A 60 1.99 9.80 2.36
N LEU A 61 2.51 9.48 1.17
CA LEU A 61 2.94 10.47 0.18
C LEU A 61 1.79 11.39 -0.23
N ARG A 62 0.63 10.84 -0.60
CA ARG A 62 -0.54 11.65 -1.00
C ARG A 62 -1.04 12.55 0.13
N THR A 63 -1.16 12.03 1.34
CA THR A 63 -1.60 12.84 2.49
C THR A 63 -0.62 13.95 2.82
N ASN A 64 0.69 13.71 2.66
CA ASN A 64 1.69 14.74 2.87
C ASN A 64 1.64 15.82 1.79
N ASP A 65 1.37 15.46 0.53
CA ASP A 65 1.21 16.43 -0.55
C ASP A 65 -0.05 17.28 -0.37
N GLU A 66 -1.17 16.68 0.06
CA GLU A 66 -2.41 17.39 0.41
C GLU A 66 -2.21 18.40 1.55
N ARG A 67 -1.31 18.10 2.51
CA ARG A 67 -0.97 19.00 3.62
C ARG A 67 -0.04 20.13 3.22
N LYS A 68 0.81 19.95 2.20
CA LYS A 68 1.72 21.00 1.70
C LYS A 68 1.00 22.03 0.82
N GLN A 69 -0.19 21.71 0.31
CA GLN A 69 -1.01 22.58 -0.54
C GLN A 69 -2.00 23.44 0.26
N GLN A 70 -2.01 23.30 1.60
CA GLN A 70 -2.80 24.10 2.54
C GLN A 70 -1.90 25.12 3.24
#